data_AF-F3BAR1-F1
#
_entry.id   AF-F3BAR1-F1
#
_cell.length_a   1.000
_cell.length_b   1.000
_cell.length_c   1.000
_cell.angle_alpha   90.00
_cell.angle_beta   90.00
_cell.angle_gamma   90.00
#
_symmetry.space_group_name_H-M   'P 1'
#
loop_
_entity.id
_entity.type
_entity.pdbx_description
1 polymer ?
#
loop_
_entity_poly.entity_id
_entity_poly.type
_entity_poly.pdbx_seq_one_letter_code
_entity_poly.pdbx_strand_id
1 'polypeptide(L)'
;MWTYKELTREEFEKTKDKVEQFIREFGGRVVDIQLPYEQKSTSYSGNFIVEHTSLRPIYELNKEYFRVDEICFRNKPFIVIEFGSYEELMSNTMEDAGAFPYDLSERDIRNEVLEILWN
;
A
#
# COMPACT_ATOMS: atom_id res chain seq x y z
N MET A 1 -19.35 0.66 -4.70
CA MET A 1 -18.95 0.35 -6.09
C MET A 1 -17.71 1.17 -6.36
N TRP A 2 -16.70 0.63 -7.05
CA TRP A 2 -15.51 1.42 -7.43
C TRP A 2 -15.94 2.70 -8.15
N THR A 3 -15.55 3.87 -7.62
CA THR A 3 -16.11 5.18 -8.03
C THR A 3 -15.31 5.89 -9.11
N TYR A 4 -14.14 5.38 -9.46
CA TYR A 4 -13.25 5.97 -10.46
C TYR A 4 -13.61 5.39 -11.82
N LYS A 5 -14.26 6.17 -12.69
CA LYS A 5 -14.79 5.66 -13.97
C LYS A 5 -13.69 5.24 -14.96
N GLU A 6 -12.57 5.96 -14.93
CA GLU A 6 -11.44 5.79 -15.85
C GLU A 6 -10.33 4.87 -15.31
N LEU A 7 -10.54 4.30 -14.13
CA LEU A 7 -9.61 3.38 -13.48
C LEU A 7 -10.41 2.18 -13.03
N THR A 8 -9.94 0.98 -13.28
CA THR A 8 -10.53 -0.24 -12.69
C THR A 8 -9.82 -0.60 -11.39
N ARG A 9 -10.47 -1.40 -10.55
CA ARG A 9 -9.82 -1.92 -9.36
C ARG A 9 -8.57 -2.75 -9.71
N GLU A 10 -8.67 -3.54 -10.76
CA GLU A 10 -7.55 -4.38 -11.25
C GLU A 10 -6.35 -3.54 -11.67
N GLU A 11 -6.56 -2.44 -12.40
CA GLU A 11 -5.49 -1.51 -12.77
C GLU A 11 -4.83 -0.88 -11.55
N PHE A 12 -5.61 -0.53 -10.52
CA PHE A 12 -5.07 0.01 -9.27
C PHE A 12 -4.24 -1.04 -8.51
N GLU A 13 -4.70 -2.29 -8.42
CA GLU A 13 -3.93 -3.39 -7.84
C GLU A 13 -2.60 -3.61 -8.59
N LYS A 14 -2.60 -3.54 -9.93
CA LYS A 14 -1.37 -3.65 -10.73
C LYS A 14 -0.36 -2.55 -10.39
N THR A 15 -0.81 -1.34 -10.07
CA THR A 15 0.11 -0.29 -9.62
C THR A 15 0.71 -0.60 -8.26
N LYS A 16 -0.07 -1.15 -7.32
CA LYS A 16 0.47 -1.64 -6.03
C LYS A 16 1.46 -2.78 -6.21
N ASP A 17 1.20 -3.71 -7.14
CA ASP A 17 2.14 -4.80 -7.48
C ASP A 17 3.48 -4.26 -8.00
N LYS A 18 3.47 -3.15 -8.76
CA LYS A 18 4.69 -2.46 -9.19
C LYS A 18 5.44 -1.82 -8.03
N VAL A 19 4.73 -1.20 -7.09
CA VAL A 19 5.34 -0.64 -5.88
C VAL A 19 6.05 -1.74 -5.08
N GLU A 20 5.40 -2.89 -4.90
CA GLU A 20 6.01 -4.07 -4.29
C GLU A 20 7.23 -4.61 -5.05
N GLN A 21 7.21 -4.55 -6.38
CA GLN A 21 8.39 -4.87 -7.18
C GLN A 21 9.55 -3.92 -6.85
N PHE A 22 9.30 -2.62 -6.79
CA PHE A 22 10.35 -1.64 -6.44
C PHE A 22 10.86 -1.81 -5.02
N ILE A 23 10.00 -2.10 -4.03
CA ILE A 23 10.43 -2.42 -2.66
C ILE A 23 11.43 -3.58 -2.67
N ARG A 24 11.14 -4.66 -3.44
CA ARG A 24 12.07 -5.80 -3.58
C ARG A 24 13.37 -5.41 -4.28
N GLU A 25 13.30 -4.63 -5.36
CA GLU A 25 14.49 -4.14 -6.08
C GLU A 25 15.39 -3.27 -5.21
N PHE A 26 14.81 -2.53 -4.27
CA PHE A 26 15.54 -1.70 -3.30
C PHE A 26 16.00 -2.45 -2.05
N GLY A 27 15.80 -3.77 -1.99
CA GLY A 27 16.36 -4.65 -0.97
C GLY A 27 15.36 -5.11 0.10
N GLY A 28 14.08 -4.72 0.00
CA GLY A 28 13.02 -5.19 0.88
C GLY A 28 12.78 -6.69 0.70
N ARG A 29 12.82 -7.44 1.81
CA ARG A 29 12.62 -8.89 1.81
C ARG A 29 11.22 -9.21 2.27
N VAL A 30 10.52 -10.08 1.54
CA VAL A 30 9.21 -10.58 2.00
C VAL A 30 9.42 -11.38 3.29
N VAL A 31 8.62 -11.08 4.31
CA VAL A 31 8.63 -11.80 5.58
C VAL A 31 7.30 -12.54 5.76
N ASP A 32 7.39 -13.80 6.19
CA ASP A 32 6.23 -14.63 6.49
C ASP A 32 5.85 -14.42 7.97
N ILE A 33 5.02 -13.41 8.22
CA ILE A 33 4.53 -13.06 9.55
C ILE A 33 3.04 -13.33 9.60
N GLN A 34 2.62 -14.17 10.54
CA GLN A 34 1.21 -14.35 10.84
C GLN A 34 0.73 -13.17 11.68
N LEU A 35 0.03 -12.23 11.03
CA LEU A 35 -0.56 -11.08 11.70
C LEU A 35 -1.73 -11.50 12.62
N PRO A 36 -1.90 -10.83 13.78
CA PRO A 36 -3.03 -11.10 14.69
C PRO A 36 -4.36 -10.48 14.22
N TYR A 37 -4.40 -9.91 13.00
CA TYR A 37 -5.55 -9.23 12.42
C TYR A 37 -5.70 -9.56 10.93
N GLU A 38 -6.94 -9.50 10.42
CA GLU A 38 -7.21 -9.57 8.99
C GLU A 38 -7.17 -8.16 8.38
N GLN A 39 -6.32 -7.97 7.38
CA GLN A 39 -6.25 -6.68 6.69
C GLN A 39 -7.37 -6.60 5.65
N LYS A 40 -8.28 -5.64 5.83
CA LYS A 40 -9.39 -5.35 4.93
C LYS A 40 -9.48 -3.86 4.70
N SER A 41 -9.53 -3.42 3.45
CA SER A 41 -9.83 -2.03 3.12
C SER A 41 -11.31 -1.91 2.71
N THR A 42 -12.08 -1.25 3.57
CA THR A 42 -13.52 -1.02 3.32
C THR A 42 -13.71 0.36 2.70
N SER A 43 -14.24 0.40 1.48
CA SER A 43 -14.55 1.65 0.78
C SER A 43 -16.05 1.98 0.88
N TYR A 44 -16.36 3.22 1.27
CA TYR A 44 -17.74 3.71 1.40
C TYR A 44 -18.12 4.56 0.19
N SER A 45 -19.23 4.23 -0.48
CA SER A 45 -19.76 5.01 -1.60
C SER A 45 -21.27 5.22 -1.44
N GLY A 46 -21.65 6.37 -0.86
CA GLY A 46 -23.04 6.66 -0.51
C GLY A 46 -23.59 5.65 0.50
N ASN A 47 -24.71 5.01 0.18
CA ASN A 47 -25.33 3.97 1.02
C ASN A 47 -24.81 2.55 0.73
N PHE A 48 -23.82 2.40 -0.14
CA PHE A 48 -23.25 1.11 -0.50
C PHE A 48 -21.88 0.94 0.15
N ILE A 49 -21.76 -0.08 1.01
CA ILE A 49 -20.48 -0.56 1.53
C ILE A 49 -19.92 -1.51 0.48
N VAL A 50 -18.74 -1.21 -0.06
CA VAL A 50 -17.98 -2.20 -0.84
C VAL A 50 -16.74 -2.53 -0.06
N GLU A 51 -16.79 -3.70 0.55
CA GLU A 51 -15.64 -4.36 1.13
C GLU A 51 -14.81 -4.93 -0.02
N HIS A 52 -13.54 -4.61 0.01
CA HIS A 52 -12.56 -5.22 -0.86
C HIS A 52 -11.40 -5.69 0.04
N THR A 53 -10.78 -6.80 -0.33
CA THR A 53 -9.64 -7.34 0.42
C THR A 53 -8.44 -7.38 -0.51
N SER A 54 -7.44 -6.55 -0.23
CA SER A 54 -6.12 -6.59 -0.88
C SER A 54 -5.17 -7.17 0.15
N LEU A 55 -4.83 -8.45 -0.02
CA LEU A 55 -3.85 -9.10 0.84
C LEU A 55 -2.47 -8.78 0.28
N ARG A 56 -1.69 -8.01 1.05
CA ARG A 56 -0.40 -7.46 0.64
C ARG A 56 0.71 -8.05 1.53
N PRO A 57 1.85 -8.47 0.95
CA PRO A 57 2.96 -8.97 1.75
C PRO A 57 3.55 -7.88 2.65
N ILE A 58 4.21 -8.31 3.71
CA ILE A 58 5.04 -7.44 4.55
C ILE A 58 6.48 -7.56 4.06
N TYR A 59 7.18 -6.43 4.02
CA TYR A 59 8.58 -6.35 3.62
C TYR A 59 9.43 -5.88 4.79
N GLU A 60 10.58 -6.51 5.01
CA GLU A 60 11.60 -6.03 5.95
C GLU A 60 12.75 -5.38 5.18
N LEU A 61 13.12 -4.16 5.59
CA LEU A 61 14.32 -3.45 5.12
C LEU A 61 14.92 -2.72 6.33
N ASN A 62 16.24 -2.84 6.54
CA ASN A 62 16.94 -2.16 7.64
C ASN A 62 16.36 -2.37 9.07
N LYS A 63 15.74 -3.53 9.33
CA LYS A 63 15.02 -3.90 10.58
C LYS A 63 13.68 -3.17 10.78
N GLU A 64 13.20 -2.50 9.76
CA GLU A 64 11.90 -1.86 9.70
C GLU A 64 10.99 -2.60 8.74
N TYR A 65 9.69 -2.49 8.97
CA TYR A 65 8.66 -3.23 8.26
C TYR A 65 7.86 -2.27 7.42
N PHE A 66 7.62 -2.67 6.17
CA PHE A 66 6.92 -1.89 5.17
C PHE A 66 5.77 -2.70 4.60
N ARG A 67 4.67 -2.02 4.27
CA ARG A 67 3.50 -2.64 3.65
C ARG A 67 2.83 -1.65 2.71
N VAL A 68 2.37 -2.15 1.56
CA VAL A 68 1.62 -1.33 0.60
C VAL A 68 0.14 -1.33 1.00
N ASP A 69 -0.44 -0.15 1.15
CA ASP A 69 -1.87 0.06 1.36
C ASP A 69 -2.40 1.16 0.41
N GLU A 70 -3.59 1.67 0.69
CA GLU A 70 -4.28 2.64 -0.13
C GLU A 70 -5.14 3.61 0.68
N ILE A 71 -5.26 4.83 0.16
CA ILE A 71 -6.27 5.78 0.60
C ILE A 71 -7.14 6.15 -0.60
N CYS A 72 -8.44 5.89 -0.51
CA CYS A 72 -9.39 6.15 -1.57
C CYS A 72 -10.21 7.42 -1.26
N PHE A 73 -9.79 8.58 -1.78
CA PHE A 73 -10.64 9.79 -1.74
C PHE A 73 -11.68 9.76 -2.86
N ARG A 74 -12.81 10.45 -2.67
CA ARG A 74 -13.92 10.50 -3.65
C ARG A 74 -13.48 10.74 -5.10
N ASN A 75 -12.47 11.59 -5.30
CA ASN A 75 -12.04 12.03 -6.63
C ASN A 75 -10.78 11.31 -7.12
N LYS A 76 -9.94 10.77 -6.23
CA LYS A 76 -8.69 10.12 -6.63
C LYS A 76 -8.16 9.15 -5.55
N PRO A 77 -7.71 7.94 -5.92
CA PRO A 77 -7.04 7.04 -4.99
C PRO A 77 -5.53 7.30 -4.94
N PHE A 78 -4.92 6.97 -3.81
CA PHE A 78 -3.49 7.10 -3.53
C PHE A 78 -2.95 5.76 -3.05
N ILE A 79 -1.70 5.48 -3.41
CA ILE A 79 -0.95 4.36 -2.84
C ILE A 79 -0.26 4.86 -1.58
N VAL A 80 -0.32 4.06 -0.53
CA VAL A 80 0.35 4.33 0.74
C VAL A 80 1.40 3.25 0.96
N ILE A 81 2.54 3.65 1.54
CA ILE A 81 3.47 2.70 2.13
C ILE A 81 3.45 2.95 3.63
N GLU A 82 2.91 1.99 4.37
CA GLU A 82 2.98 1.95 5.82
C GLU A 82 4.38 1.50 6.25
N PHE A 83 4.80 1.97 7.41
CA PHE A 83 6.13 1.77 7.97
C PHE A 83 6.08 1.67 9.49
N GLY A 84 6.91 0.80 10.05
CA GLY A 84 7.18 0.81 11.47
C GLY A 84 8.08 -0.31 11.96
N SER A 85 8.23 -0.38 13.26
CA SER A 85 8.89 -1.47 13.97
C SER A 85 8.05 -2.75 13.96
N TYR A 86 8.67 -3.87 14.36
CA TYR A 86 7.94 -5.13 14.55
C TYR A 86 6.81 -5.00 15.57
N GLU A 87 7.01 -4.23 16.64
CA GLU A 87 5.98 -4.02 17.66
C GLU A 87 4.76 -3.31 17.07
N GLU A 88 4.99 -2.24 16.30
CA GLU A 88 3.93 -1.49 15.62
C GLU A 88 3.21 -2.31 14.54
N LEU A 89 3.95 -3.14 13.79
CA LEU A 89 3.37 -4.09 12.85
C LEU A 89 2.40 -5.05 13.56
N MET A 90 2.82 -5.61 14.70
CA MET A 90 2.04 -6.59 15.46
C MET A 90 0.83 -5.97 16.18
N SER A 91 0.90 -4.68 16.55
CA SER A 91 -0.24 -3.93 17.10
C SER A 91 -1.13 -3.26 16.05
N ASN A 92 -0.80 -3.36 14.76
CA ASN A 92 -1.46 -2.64 13.67
C ASN A 92 -1.46 -1.11 13.86
N THR A 93 -0.31 -0.57 14.28
CA THR A 93 -0.10 0.86 14.54
C THR A 93 1.09 1.43 13.77
N MET A 94 1.46 0.80 12.64
CA MET A 94 2.44 1.38 11.72
C MET A 94 1.91 2.71 11.19
N GLU A 95 2.83 3.64 10.91
CA GLU A 95 2.51 4.95 10.36
C GLU A 95 2.51 4.91 8.84
N ASP A 96 1.75 5.81 8.22
CA ASP A 96 1.85 6.07 6.78
C ASP A 96 3.18 6.82 6.53
N ALA A 97 4.23 6.12 6.07
CA ALA A 97 5.50 6.78 5.74
C ALA A 97 5.38 7.73 4.53
N GLY A 98 4.42 7.46 3.65
CA GLY A 98 4.11 8.36 2.54
C GLY A 98 2.94 7.89 1.69
N ALA A 99 2.35 8.83 0.96
CA ALA A 99 1.28 8.57 0.02
C ALA A 99 1.51 9.31 -1.30
N PHE A 100 1.30 8.65 -2.43
CA PHE A 100 1.45 9.24 -3.75
C PHE A 100 0.34 8.82 -4.72
N PRO A 101 0.06 9.63 -5.75
CA PRO A 101 -0.95 9.30 -6.76
C PRO A 101 -0.63 8.00 -7.51
N TYR A 102 -1.65 7.18 -7.78
CA TYR A 102 -1.49 5.91 -8.51
C TYR A 102 -1.14 6.07 -10.00
N ASP A 103 -1.46 7.22 -10.58
CA ASP A 103 -1.36 7.54 -12.01
C ASP A 103 -0.04 8.23 -12.40
N LEU A 104 0.92 8.22 -11.48
CA LEU A 104 2.28 8.66 -11.77
C LEU A 104 2.94 7.77 -12.84
N SER A 105 3.95 8.33 -13.51
CA SER A 105 4.76 7.52 -14.43
C SER A 105 5.53 6.45 -13.66
N GLU A 106 5.93 5.36 -14.32
CA GLU A 106 6.70 4.30 -13.67
C GLU A 106 7.99 4.83 -13.01
N ARG A 107 8.66 5.77 -13.69
CA ARG A 107 9.85 6.45 -13.15
C ARG A 107 9.53 7.22 -11.87
N ASP A 108 8.41 7.94 -11.85
CA ASP A 108 8.02 8.74 -10.70
C ASP A 108 7.58 7.86 -9.54
N ILE A 109 6.80 6.80 -9.80
CA ILE A 109 6.46 5.78 -8.79
C ILE A 109 7.75 5.20 -8.18
N ARG A 110 8.72 4.83 -9.02
CA ARG A 110 10.00 4.30 -8.55
C ARG A 110 10.75 5.29 -7.66
N ASN A 111 10.70 6.58 -7.96
CA ASN A 111 11.32 7.62 -7.14
C ASN A 111 10.59 7.81 -5.81
N GLU A 112 9.26 7.87 -5.81
CA GLU A 112 8.44 7.96 -4.58
C GLU A 112 8.73 6.79 -3.64
N VAL A 113 8.77 5.56 -4.17
CA VAL A 113 9.14 4.38 -3.38
C VAL A 113 10.55 4.49 -2.81
N LEU A 114 11.52 4.93 -3.63
CA LEU A 114 12.90 5.10 -3.16
C LEU A 114 13.00 6.15 -2.05
N GLU A 115 12.33 7.28 -2.21
CA GLU A 115 12.32 8.36 -1.22
C GLU A 115 11.68 7.87 0.09
N ILE A 116 10.53 7.20 0.03
CA ILE A 116 9.84 6.70 1.23
C ILE A 116 10.67 5.64 1.98
N LEU A 117 11.32 4.71 1.28
CA LEU A 117 12.10 3.65 1.94
C LEU A 117 13.40 4.12 2.58
N TRP A 118 13.87 5.32 2.26
CA TRP A 118 15.18 5.83 2.67
C TRP A 118 15.12 7.22 3.33
N ASN A 119 13.93 7.73 3.64
CA ASN A 119 13.70 8.92 4.47
C ASN A 119 13.81 8.58 5.96
#